data_AF-A0A3M8G746-F1
#
_entry.id   AF-A0A3M8G746-F1
#
_cell.length_a   1.000
_cell.length_b   1.000
_cell.length_c   1.000
_cell.angle_alpha   90.00
_cell.angle_beta   90.00
_cell.angle_gamma   90.00
#
_symmetry.space_group_name_H-M   'P 1'
#
loop_
_entity.id
_entity.type
_entity.pdbx_description
1 polymer ?
#
loop_
_entity_poly.entity_id
_entity_poly.type
_entity_poly.pdbx_seq_one_letter_code
_entity_poly.pdbx_strand_id
1 'polypeptide(L)' 'MLKSFYEYTGFFGSLTLSLVFFLFFIFWIGGIAGITLPVDGGKAKYNKWQVVAAILIPIYPVFWFISDIIAQHRFMKKN' A
#
# COMPACT_ATOMS: atom_id res chain seq x y z
N MET A 1 8.74 1.16 -24.62
CA MET A 1 8.02 1.60 -23.40
C MET A 1 8.94 2.29 -22.41
N LEU A 2 9.94 1.60 -21.81
CA LEU A 2 10.94 2.25 -20.94
C LEU A 2 11.76 3.33 -21.65
N LYS A 3 12.18 3.08 -22.90
CA LYS A 3 12.82 4.08 -23.78
C LYS A 3 11.94 5.32 -23.98
N SER A 4 10.65 5.12 -24.20
CA SER A 4 9.69 6.22 -24.38
C SER A 4 9.49 7.03 -23.10
N PHE A 5 9.41 6.37 -21.93
CA PHE A 5 9.39 7.07 -20.64
C PHE A 5 10.67 7.88 -20.42
N TYR A 6 11.83 7.31 -20.74
CA TYR A 6 13.13 7.99 -20.65
C TYR A 6 13.21 9.20 -21.57
N GLU A 7 12.73 9.09 -22.81
CA GLU A 7 12.72 10.20 -23.78
C GLU A 7 11.77 11.33 -23.37
N TYR A 8 10.64 11.01 -22.73
CA TYR A 8 9.66 12.01 -22.28
C TYR A 8 9.99 12.65 -20.92
N THR A 9 10.57 11.89 -19.99
CA THR A 9 10.75 12.32 -18.59
C THR A 9 12.22 12.52 -18.19
N GLY A 10 13.15 12.15 -19.07
CA GLY A 10 14.58 12.13 -18.78
C GLY A 10 14.97 11.05 -17.76
N PHE A 11 16.27 10.98 -17.45
CA PHE A 11 16.80 10.02 -16.48
C PHE A 11 16.15 10.16 -15.10
N PHE A 12 16.13 11.37 -14.54
CA PHE A 12 15.58 11.62 -13.21
C PHE A 12 14.08 11.36 -13.15
N GLY A 13 13.31 11.78 -14.16
CA GLY A 13 11.88 11.52 -14.18
C GLY A 13 11.56 10.02 -14.26
N SER A 14 12.28 9.27 -15.09
CA SER A 14 12.11 7.81 -15.16
C SER A 14 12.53 7.10 -13.87
N LEU A 15 13.60 7.56 -13.22
CA LEU A 15 14.07 7.02 -11.95
C LEU A 15 13.03 7.26 -10.84
N THR A 16 12.55 8.50 -10.69
CA THR A 16 11.53 8.85 -9.70
C THR A 16 10.23 8.09 -9.97
N LEU A 17 9.78 8.00 -11.22
CA LEU A 17 8.57 7.28 -11.59
C LEU A 17 8.67 5.79 -11.22
N SER A 18 9.81 5.17 -11.52
CA SER A 18 10.07 3.76 -11.21
C SER A 18 10.08 3.53 -9.69
N LEU A 19 10.70 4.44 -8.93
CA LEU A 19 10.70 4.39 -7.47
C LEU A 19 9.28 4.53 -6.90
N VAL A 20 8.48 5.46 -7.41
CA VAL A 20 7.08 5.66 -6.97
C VAL A 20 6.25 4.41 -7.26
N PHE A 21 6.35 3.83 -8.45
CA PHE A 21 5.64 2.59 -8.77
C PHE A 21 6.08 1.42 -7.89
N PHE A 22 7.38 1.31 -7.62
CA PHE A 22 7.91 0.28 -6.73
C PHE A 22 7.36 0.41 -5.31
N LEU A 23 7.40 1.61 -4.74
CA LEU A 23 6.85 1.89 -3.40
C LEU A 23 5.33 1.65 -3.36
N PHE A 24 4.61 2.08 -4.39
CA PHE A 24 3.18 1.83 -4.51
C PHE A 24 2.87 0.33 -4.50
N PHE A 25 3.67 -0.47 -5.21
CA PHE A 25 3.52 -1.92 -5.23
C PHE A 25 3.77 -2.56 -3.86
N ILE A 26 4.79 -2.09 -3.15
CA ILE A 26 5.09 -2.56 -1.78
C ILE A 26 3.93 -2.24 -0.84
N PHE A 27 3.42 -1.00 -0.85
CA PHE A 27 2.29 -0.61 -0.01
C PHE A 27 1.01 -1.33 -0.40
N TRP A 28 0.83 -1.65 -1.68
CA TRP A 28 -0.31 -2.44 -2.12
C TRP A 28 -0.27 -3.86 -1.54
N ILE A 29 0.83 -4.58 -1.70
CA ILE A 29 0.99 -5.95 -1.19
C ILE A 29 0.92 -5.95 0.34
N GLY A 30 1.61 -5.02 1.00
CA GLY A 30 1.57 -4.87 2.46
C GLY A 30 0.16 -4.56 2.98
N GLY A 31 -0.59 -3.71 2.29
CA GLY A 31 -1.99 -3.42 2.60
C GLY A 31 -2.90 -4.64 2.42
N ILE A 32 -2.74 -5.42 1.35
CA ILE A 32 -3.48 -6.68 1.18
C ILE A 32 -3.15 -7.65 2.32
N ALA A 33 -1.88 -7.84 2.66
CA ALA A 33 -1.47 -8.69 3.77
C ALA A 33 -2.10 -8.24 5.09
N GLY A 34 -2.09 -6.92 5.33
CA GLY A 34 -2.76 -6.24 6.43
C GLY A 34 -4.26 -6.53 6.54
N ILE A 35 -4.99 -6.40 5.42
CA ILE A 35 -6.45 -6.56 5.35
C ILE A 35 -6.86 -8.03 5.44
N THR A 36 -6.03 -8.93 4.91
CA THR A 36 -6.30 -10.37 4.90
C THR A 36 -5.92 -11.07 6.21
N LEU A 37 -5.30 -10.36 7.16
CA LEU A 37 -5.02 -10.90 8.48
C LEU A 37 -6.31 -11.35 9.16
N PRO A 38 -6.43 -12.64 9.55
CA PRO A 38 -7.64 -13.16 10.15
C PRO A 38 -7.89 -12.57 11.55
N VAL A 39 -6.82 -12.23 12.28
CA VAL A 39 -6.86 -11.74 13.65
C VAL A 39 -5.85 -10.61 13.81
N ASP A 40 -6.27 -9.53 14.47
CA ASP A 40 -5.42 -8.40 14.85
C ASP A 40 -5.73 -8.01 16.31
N GLY A 41 -4.74 -8.07 17.19
CA GLY A 41 -4.92 -7.82 18.63
C GLY A 41 -5.97 -8.71 19.32
N GLY A 42 -6.19 -9.94 18.83
CA GLY A 42 -7.17 -10.89 19.38
C GLY A 42 -8.61 -10.73 18.88
N LYS A 43 -8.89 -9.78 17.98
CA LYS A 43 -10.21 -9.60 17.35
C LYS A 43 -10.17 -9.97 15.87
N ALA A 44 -11.24 -10.59 15.38
CA ALA A 44 -11.40 -10.91 13.96
C ALA A 44 -11.55 -9.60 13.15
N LYS A 45 -10.56 -9.30 12.31
CA LYS A 45 -10.51 -8.10 11.44
C LYS A 45 -10.91 -8.41 9.99
N TYR A 46 -11.05 -9.69 9.65
CA TYR A 46 -11.32 -10.15 8.29
C TYR A 46 -12.73 -9.81 7.81
N ASN A 47 -12.81 -8.98 6.75
CA ASN A 47 -14.05 -8.72 6.01
C ASN A 47 -13.86 -9.06 4.52
N LYS A 48 -14.63 -10.04 4.02
CA LYS A 48 -14.57 -10.52 2.64
C LYS A 48 -14.67 -9.38 1.61
N TRP A 49 -15.50 -8.38 1.88
CA TRP A 49 -15.67 -7.23 0.98
C TRP A 49 -14.42 -6.34 0.92
N GLN A 50 -13.70 -6.19 2.03
CA GLN A 50 -12.45 -5.42 2.06
C GLN A 50 -11.34 -6.12 1.28
N VAL A 51 -11.30 -7.45 1.31
CA VAL A 51 -10.36 -8.25 0.52
C VAL A 51 -10.64 -8.11 -0.98
N VAL A 52 -11.90 -8.17 -1.39
CA VAL A 52 -12.30 -7.95 -2.80
C VAL A 52 -11.92 -6.53 -3.24
N ALA A 53 -12.21 -5.52 -2.42
CA ALA A 53 -11.81 -4.14 -2.70
C ALA A 53 -10.29 -3.97 -2.79
N ALA A 54 -9.52 -4.69 -1.97
CA ALA A 54 -8.06 -4.64 -1.96
C ALA A 54 -7.41 -5.21 -3.23
N ILE A 55 -8.06 -6.20 -3.86
CA ILE A 55 -7.59 -6.80 -5.11
C ILE A 55 -8.02 -5.97 -6.32
N LEU A 56 -9.28 -5.51 -6.35
CA LEU A 56 -9.83 -4.79 -7.50
C LEU A 56 -9.38 -3.34 -7.61
N ILE A 57 -9.09 -2.69 -6.48
CA ILE A 57 -8.74 -1.27 -6.41
C ILE A 57 -7.41 -1.14 -5.67
N PRO A 58 -6.25 -1.12 -6.35
CA PRO A 58 -4.94 -1.11 -5.71
C PRO A 58 -4.68 0.14 -4.85
N ILE A 59 -5.43 1.21 -5.09
CA ILE A 59 -5.38 2.44 -4.29
C ILE A 59 -5.92 2.23 -2.87
N TYR A 60 -6.98 1.43 -2.71
CA TYR A 60 -7.61 1.15 -1.41
C TYR A 60 -6.64 0.57 -0.34
N PRO A 61 -5.92 -0.53 -0.61
CA PRO A 61 -5.01 -1.13 0.36
C PRO A 61 -3.80 -0.24 0.68
N VAL A 62 -3.35 0.61 -0.25
CA VAL A 62 -2.29 1.60 0.02
C VAL A 62 -2.75 2.62 1.05
N PHE A 63 -3.95 3.20 0.88
CA PHE A 63 -4.51 4.13 1.88
C PHE A 63 -4.76 3.45 3.22
N TRP A 64 -5.29 2.23 3.19
CA TRP A 64 -5.51 1.44 4.40
C TRP A 64 -4.18 1.21 5.15
N PHE A 65 -3.12 0.82 4.44
CA PHE A 65 -1.81 0.55 5.02
C PHE A 65 -1.20 1.79 5.69
N ILE A 66 -1.29 2.96 5.03
CA ILE A 66 -0.85 4.23 5.61
C ILE A 66 -1.65 4.55 6.89
N SER A 67 -2.97 4.37 6.85
CA SER A 67 -3.84 4.63 8.02
C SER A 67 -3.51 3.71 9.20
N ASP A 68 -3.18 2.44 8.91
CA ASP A 68 -2.81 1.44 9.91
C ASP A 68 -1.46 1.81 10.57
N ILE A 69 -0.46 2.21 9.78
CA ILE A 69 0.82 2.72 10.30
C ILE A 69 0.60 3.93 11.23
N ILE A 70 -0.22 4.89 10.82
CA ILE A 70 -0.51 6.09 11.64
C ILE A 70 -1.25 5.70 12.93
N ALA A 71 -2.17 4.74 12.86
CA ALA A 71 -2.86 4.23 14.03
C ALA A 71 -1.90 3.53 15.00
N GLN A 72 -1.02 2.65 14.50
CA GLN A 72 0.01 1.98 15.29
C GLN A 72 0.98 2.97 15.91
N HIS A 73 1.46 3.97 15.15
CA HIS A 73 2.34 5.01 15.67
C HIS A 73 1.69 5.81 16.81
N ARG A 74 0.40 6.17 16.67
CA ARG A 74 -0.35 6.85 17.74
C ARG A 74 -0.54 5.97 18.97
N PHE A 75 -0.79 4.67 18.79
CA PHE A 75 -0.92 3.72 19.88
C PHE A 75 0.40 3.60 20.67
N MET A 76 1.53 3.47 19.98
CA MET A 76 2.86 3.39 20.58
C MET A 76 3.30 4.69 21.28
N LYS A 77 2.79 5.85 20.87
CA LYS A 77 3.08 7.13 21.53
C LYS A 77 2.22 7.39 22.77
N LYS A 78 1.06 6.72 22.86
CA LYS A 78 0.09 6.91 23.94
C LYS A 78 0.32 5.95 25.12
N ASN A 79 0.98 4.82 24.87
CA ASN A 79 1.54 3.91 25.88
C ASN A 79 3.02 4.23 26.11
#